data_AF-A0A1I5MIV8-F1
#
_entry.id   AF-A0A1I5MIV8-F1
#
_cell.length_a   1.000
_cell.length_b   1.000
_cell.length_c   1.000
_cell.angle_alpha   90.00
_cell.angle_beta   90.00
_cell.angle_gamma   90.00
#
_symmetry.space_group_name_H-M   'P 1'
#
loop_
_entity.id
_entity.type
_entity.pdbx_description
1 polymer ?
#
loop_
_entity_poly.entity_id
_entity_poly.type
_entity_poly.pdbx_seq_one_letter_code
_entity_poly.pdbx_strand_id
1 'polypeptide(L)' 'MPTLVVWGTEDTWIPVDRAHRLAGTIPGAGLELVRSAGHLIHLDAPEALTASLHRWLAR' A
#
# COMPACT_ATOMS: atom_id res chain seq x y z
N MET A 1 -14.32 0.45 -9.75
CA MET A 1 -14.50 0.74 -8.31
C MET A 1 -13.26 1.47 -7.82
N PRO A 2 -13.35 2.44 -6.89
CA PRO A 2 -12.15 3.04 -6.29
C PRO A 2 -11.24 1.96 -5.69
N THR A 3 -9.92 2.09 -5.87
CA THR A 3 -8.94 1.12 -5.35
C THR A 3 -7.68 1.84 -4.92
N LEU A 4 -7.13 1.44 -3.77
CA LEU A 4 -5.83 1.87 -3.28
C LEU A 4 -5.00 0.63 -2.98
N VAL A 5 -3.79 0.56 -3.55
CA VAL A 5 -2.78 -0.43 -3.19
C VAL A 5 -1.86 0.20 -2.15
N VAL A 6 -1.73 -0.42 -0.99
CA VAL A 6 -0.77 -0.01 0.06
C VAL A 6 0.27 -1.11 0.22
N TRP A 7 1.56 -0.76 0.23
CA TRP A 7 2.64 -1.74 0.19
C TRP A 7 3.86 -1.33 1.04
N GLY A 8 4.46 -2.27 1.77
CA GLY A 8 5.68 -2.03 2.53
C GLY A 8 6.93 -2.10 1.65
N THR A 9 7.81 -1.11 1.70
CA THR A 9 9.00 -1.09 0.81
C THR A 9 10.02 -2.19 1.09
N GLU A 10 9.95 -2.82 2.27
CA GLU A 10 10.83 -3.89 2.73
C GLU A 10 10.12 -5.26 2.73
N ASP A 11 9.01 -5.39 1.98
CA ASP A 11 8.33 -6.67 1.82
C ASP A 11 9.27 -7.71 1.16
N THR A 12 9.68 -8.68 1.95
CA THR A 12 10.53 -9.80 1.53
C THR A 12 9.75 -11.01 1.04
N TRP A 13 8.43 -11.06 1.27
CA TRP A 13 7.56 -12.13 0.78
C TRP A 13 7.14 -11.84 -0.66
N ILE A 14 6.77 -10.59 -0.93
CA ILE A 14 6.36 -10.13 -2.24
C ILE A 14 7.08 -8.80 -2.56
N PRO A 15 8.07 -8.83 -3.48
CA PRO A 15 8.85 -7.64 -3.81
C PRO A 15 8.00 -6.45 -4.31
N VAL A 16 8.45 -5.24 -3.98
CA VAL A 16 7.70 -3.99 -4.20
C VAL A 16 7.35 -3.69 -5.67
N ASP A 17 8.04 -4.29 -6.65
CA ASP A 17 7.67 -4.18 -8.07
C ASP A 17 6.25 -4.72 -8.34
N ARG A 18 5.77 -5.65 -7.51
CA ARG A 18 4.40 -6.18 -7.59
C ARG A 18 3.34 -5.16 -7.22
N ALA A 19 3.64 -4.26 -6.28
CA ALA A 19 2.76 -3.14 -5.96
C ALA A 19 2.54 -2.23 -7.16
N HIS A 20 3.65 -1.86 -7.82
CA HIS A 20 3.62 -1.02 -9.03
C HIS A 20 2.85 -1.69 -10.17
N ARG A 21 3.12 -2.98 -10.42
CA ARG A 21 2.41 -3.74 -11.45
C ARG A 21 0.92 -3.86 -11.16
N LEU A 22 0.54 -4.17 -9.92
CA LEU A 22 -0.86 -4.30 -9.52
C LEU A 22 -1.61 -2.98 -9.71
N ALA A 23 -1.06 -1.87 -9.20
CA ALA A 23 -1.66 -0.56 -9.37
C ALA A 23 -1.78 -0.16 -10.86
N GLY A 24 -0.78 -0.50 -11.68
CA GLY A 24 -0.83 -0.25 -13.13
C GLY A 24 -1.87 -1.08 -13.88
N THR A 25 -2.25 -2.25 -13.36
CA THR A 25 -3.27 -3.11 -14.00
C THR A 25 -4.72 -2.74 -13.64
N ILE A 26 -4.95 -1.97 -12.58
CA ILE A 26 -6.28 -1.60 -12.11
C ILE A 26 -6.58 -0.16 -12.55
N PRO A 27 -7.54 0.06 -13.47
CA PRO A 27 -7.87 1.41 -13.92
C PRO A 27 -8.29 2.32 -12.77
N GLY A 28 -7.58 3.44 -12.60
CA GLY A 28 -7.85 4.43 -11.55
C GLY A 28 -7.36 4.05 -10.15
N ALA A 29 -6.56 2.99 -10.00
CA ALA A 29 -5.98 2.65 -8.70
C ALA A 29 -4.90 3.67 -8.27
N GLY A 30 -4.93 4.02 -6.99
CA GLY A 30 -3.81 4.68 -6.32
C GLY A 30 -2.78 3.67 -5.82
N LEU A 31 -1.56 4.13 -5.59
CA LEU A 31 -0.49 3.38 -4.93
C LEU A 31 0.13 4.21 -3.81
N GLU A 32 0.25 3.65 -2.62
CA GLU A 32 0.98 4.23 -1.49
C GLU A 32 2.03 3.23 -0.98
N LEU A 33 3.29 3.67 -0.92
CA LEU A 33 4.39 2.87 -0.40
C LEU A 33 4.74 3.32 1.03
N VAL A 34 4.75 2.38 1.97
CA VAL A 34 5.12 2.61 3.36
C VAL A 34 6.59 2.24 3.53
N ARG A 35 7.43 3.26 3.74
CA ARG A 35 8.87 3.06 3.98
C ARG A 35 9.10 2.30 5.28
N SER A 36 10.09 1.42 5.28
CA SER A 36 10.50 0.64 6.46
C SER A 36 9.42 -0.27 7.04
N ALA A 37 8.47 -0.69 6.21
CA ALA A 37 7.51 -1.74 6.52
C ALA A 37 7.73 -2.95 5.60
N GLY A 38 7.57 -4.14 6.15
CA GLY A 38 7.61 -5.41 5.44
C GLY A 38 6.24 -5.80 4.89
N HIS A 39 6.01 -7.11 4.81
CA HIS A 39 4.77 -7.67 4.27
C HIS A 39 3.54 -7.35 5.14
N LEU A 40 3.71 -7.40 6.46
CA LEU A 40 2.63 -7.23 7.43
C LEU A 40 2.59 -5.78 7.91
N ILE A 41 2.26 -4.85 7.00
CA ILE A 41 2.26 -3.39 7.25
C ILE A 41 1.43 -3.01 8.49
N HIS A 42 0.34 -3.74 8.76
CA HIS A 42 -0.50 -3.51 9.94
C HIS A 42 0.19 -3.86 11.28
N LEU A 43 1.27 -4.63 11.25
CA LEU A 43 2.13 -4.90 12.41
C LEU A 43 3.34 -3.96 12.42
N ASP A 44 3.96 -3.73 11.27
CA ASP A 44 5.22 -2.96 11.17
C ASP A 44 5.00 -1.45 11.29
N ALA A 45 3.89 -0.94 10.73
CA ALA A 45 3.60 0.49 10.66
C ALA A 45 2.07 0.78 10.76
N PRO A 46 1.43 0.41 11.88
CA PRO A 46 -0.03 0.53 12.05
C PRO A 46 -0.55 1.96 11.91
N GLU A 47 0.18 2.96 12.41
CA GLU A 47 -0.22 4.37 12.31
C GLU A 47 -0.17 4.87 10.87
N ALA A 48 0.89 4.49 10.12
CA ALA A 48 1.03 4.88 8.72
C ALA A 48 -0.08 4.29 7.86
N LEU A 49 -0.38 3.00 8.05
CA LEU A 49 -1.47 2.33 7.37
C LEU A 49 -2.82 2.96 7.71
N THR A 50 -3.08 3.20 9.00
CA THR A 50 -4.34 3.81 9.48
C THR A 50 -4.54 5.21 8.89
N ALA A 51 -3.47 6.03 8.85
CA ALA A 51 -3.52 7.35 8.23
C ALA A 51 -3.78 7.29 6.72
N SER A 52 -3.19 6.32 6.01
CA SER A 52 -3.46 6.08 4.59
C SER A 52 -4.94 5.74 4.34
N LEU A 53 -5.48 4.81 5.13
CA LEU A 53 -6.89 4.41 5.04
C LEU A 53 -7.84 5.57 5.33
N HIS A 54 -7.60 6.36 6.38
CA HIS A 54 -8.42 7.54 6.68
C HIS A 54 -8.40 8.57 5.56
N ARG A 55 -7.21 8.88 5.00
CA ARG A 55 -7.10 9.80 3.86
C ARG A 55 -7.82 9.29 2.63
N TRP A 56 -7.84 7.97 2.40
CA TRP A 56 -8.49 7.38 1.24
C TRP A 56 -10.02 7.36 1.36
N LEU A 57 -10.53 6.96 2.53
CA LEU A 57 -11.98 6.87 2.79
C LEU A 57 -12.67 8.24 2.86
N ALA A 58 -11.92 9.31 3.15
CA ALA A 58 -12.45 10.67 3.20
C ALA A 58 -12.53 11.36 1.82
N ARG A 59 -12.24 10.65 0.72
CA ARG A 59 -12.24 11.19 -0.66
C ARG A 59 -13.55 10.94 -1.38
#